data_AF-A0A351RTD4-F1
#
_entry.id   AF-A0A351RTD4-F1
#
_cell.length_a   1.000
_cell.length_b   1.000
_cell.length_c   1.000
_cell.angle_alpha   90.00
_cell.angle_beta   90.00
_cell.angle_gamma   90.00
#
_symmetry.space_group_name_H-M   'P 1'
#
loop_
_entity.id
_entity.type
_entity.pdbx_description
1 polymer ?
#
loop_
_entity_poly.entity_id
_entity_poly.type
_entity_poly.pdbx_seq_one_letter_code
_entity_poly.pdbx_strand_id
1 'polypeptide(L)'
;MIDILWLIGSLIVILLGCELFTNGIEWTGKKLQLSEGLVGSVLAAVGTALPETLIPIIAIIFSNNTESIQVGIGAIAGAPFILSTLAFFVSGVAVV
;
A
#
# COMPACT_ATOMS: atom_id res chain seq x y z
N MET A 1 20.91 0.15 -15.14
CA MET A 1 19.89 -0.48 -16.02
C MET A 1 19.30 -1.72 -15.35
N ILE A 2 20.12 -2.59 -14.75
CA ILE A 2 19.64 -3.74 -13.96
C ILE A 2 18.81 -3.30 -12.74
N ASP A 3 19.16 -2.19 -12.09
CA ASP A 3 18.47 -1.69 -10.90
C ASP A 3 17.05 -1.20 -11.21
N ILE A 4 16.86 -0.59 -12.38
CA ILE A 4 15.53 -0.19 -12.87
C ILE A 4 14.67 -1.44 -13.10
N LEU A 5 15.28 -2.51 -13.63
CA LEU A 5 14.61 -3.78 -13.82
C LEU A 5 14.18 -4.40 -12.48
N TRP A 6 15.05 -4.36 -11.48
CA TRP A 6 14.74 -4.79 -10.12
C TRP A 6 13.64 -3.95 -9.45
N LEU A 7 13.67 -2.63 -9.65
CA LEU A 7 12.66 -1.71 -9.14
C LEU A 7 11.29 -2.00 -9.77
N ILE A 8 11.22 -2.11 -11.09
CA ILE A 8 9.96 -2.41 -11.79
C ILE A 8 9.47 -3.83 -11.44
N GLY A 9 10.37 -4.81 -11.41
CA GLY A 9 10.03 -6.19 -11.08
C GLY A 9 9.48 -6.33 -9.65
N SER A 10 10.15 -5.70 -8.67
CA SER A 10 9.68 -5.70 -7.29
C SER A 10 8.36 -4.95 -7.13
N LEU A 11 8.16 -3.83 -7.82
CA LEU A 11 6.89 -3.10 -7.82
C LEU A 11 5.74 -3.98 -8.33
N ILE A 12 5.92 -4.70 -9.45
CA ILE A 12 4.90 -5.62 -9.99
C ILE A 12 4.57 -6.72 -8.97
N VAL A 13 5.59 -7.31 -8.34
CA VAL A 13 5.39 -8.37 -7.34
C VAL A 13 4.61 -7.85 -6.13
N ILE A 14 4.91 -6.64 -5.65
CA ILE A 14 4.19 -6.00 -4.54
C ILE A 14 2.74 -5.73 -4.93
N LEU A 15 2.49 -5.16 -6.11
CA LEU A 15 1.14 -4.86 -6.59
C LEU A 15 0.29 -6.13 -6.69
N LEU A 16 0.83 -7.19 -7.30
CA LEU A 16 0.16 -8.49 -7.38
C LEU A 16 -0.09 -9.10 -5.99
N GLY A 17 0.89 -9.00 -5.08
CA GLY A 17 0.75 -9.47 -3.72
C GLY A 17 -0.38 -8.77 -2.97
N CYS A 18 -0.46 -7.45 -3.09
CA CYS A 18 -1.52 -6.64 -2.47
C CYS A 18 -2.89 -6.93 -3.07
N GLU A 19 -3.00 -7.06 -4.39
CA GLU A 19 -4.26 -7.40 -5.07
C GLU A 19 -4.76 -8.79 -4.68
N LEU A 20 -3.87 -9.80 -4.63
CA LEU A 20 -4.23 -11.14 -4.18
C LEU A 20 -4.62 -11.15 -2.70
N PHE A 21 -3.94 -10.37 -1.87
CA PHE A 21 -4.24 -10.25 -0.45
C PHE A 21 -5.60 -9.60 -0.19
N THR A 22 -5.90 -8.47 -0.81
CA THR A 22 -7.20 -7.79 -0.65
C THR A 22 -8.35 -8.66 -1.16
N ASN A 23 -8.20 -9.30 -2.33
CA ASN A 23 -9.19 -10.26 -2.83
C ASN A 23 -9.38 -11.46 -1.88
N GLY A 24 -8.29 -11.99 -1.31
CA GLY A 24 -8.33 -13.08 -0.35
C GLY A 24 -9.08 -12.69 0.92
N ILE A 25 -8.85 -11.47 1.41
CA ILE A 25 -9.56 -10.88 2.53
C ILE A 25 -11.05 -10.71 2.24
N GLU A 26 -11.41 -10.22 1.05
CA GLU A 26 -12.81 -10.06 0.64
C GLU A 26 -13.55 -11.39 0.64
N TRP A 27 -12.95 -12.42 0.04
CA TRP A 27 -13.54 -13.76 -0.02
C TRP A 27 -13.65 -14.39 1.38
N THR A 28 -12.63 -14.18 2.22
CA THR A 28 -12.65 -14.63 3.62
C THR A 28 -13.76 -13.93 4.41
N GLY A 29 -13.92 -12.62 4.22
CA GLY A 29 -14.99 -11.84 4.83
C GLY A 29 -16.37 -12.35 4.41
N LYS A 30 -16.54 -12.68 3.13
CA LYS A 30 -17.78 -13.27 2.60
C LYS A 30 -18.08 -14.64 3.22
N LYS A 31 -17.06 -15.49 3.37
CA LYS A 31 -17.18 -16.83 3.97
C LYS A 31 -17.52 -16.77 5.46
N LEU A 32 -17.05 -15.73 6.17
CA LEU A 32 -17.31 -15.48 7.58
C LEU A 32 -18.60 -14.65 7.83
N GLN A 33 -19.37 -14.33 6.78
CA GLN A 33 -20.57 -13.47 6.85
C GLN A 33 -20.32 -12.10 7.50
N LEU A 34 -19.13 -11.54 7.28
CA LEU A 34 -18.80 -10.19 7.74
C LEU A 34 -19.54 -9.15 6.89
N SER A 35 -19.92 -8.04 7.51
CA SER A 35 -20.50 -6.90 6.80
C SER A 35 -19.53 -6.38 5.73
N GLU A 36 -20.04 -6.04 4.54
CA GLU A 36 -19.25 -5.42 3.47
C GLU A 36 -18.52 -4.16 3.97
N GLY A 37 -19.15 -3.42 4.88
CA GLY A 37 -18.52 -2.28 5.54
C GLY A 37 -17.28 -2.67 6.35
N LEU A 38 -17.32 -3.78 7.12
CA LEU A 38 -16.16 -4.25 7.91
C LEU A 38 -15.02 -4.75 7.00
N VAL A 39 -15.38 -5.49 5.95
CA VAL A 39 -14.42 -6.04 5.00
C VAL A 39 -13.73 -4.93 4.22
N GLY A 40 -14.49 -3.97 3.69
CA GLY A 40 -13.95 -2.87 2.90
C GLY A 40 -13.23 -1.80 3.74
N SER A 41 -13.83 -1.34 4.84
CA SER A 41 -13.27 -0.22 5.61
C SER A 41 -12.08 -0.59 6.48
N VAL A 42 -11.98 -1.86 6.93
CA VAL A 42 -10.90 -2.29 7.83
C VAL A 42 -9.97 -3.27 7.14
N LEU A 43 -10.49 -4.41 6.65
CA LEU A 43 -9.60 -5.47 6.19
C LEU A 43 -8.95 -5.15 4.84
N ALA A 44 -9.71 -4.59 3.89
CA ALA A 44 -9.18 -4.17 2.59
C ALA A 44 -8.27 -2.93 2.72
N ALA A 45 -8.66 -1.95 3.55
CA ALA A 45 -7.85 -0.77 3.84
C ALA A 45 -6.45 -1.11 4.39
N VAL A 46 -6.36 -2.13 5.26
CA VAL A 46 -5.07 -2.65 5.76
C VAL A 46 -4.23 -3.26 4.62
N GLY A 47 -4.86 -4.02 3.72
CA GLY A 47 -4.17 -4.63 2.58
C GLY A 47 -3.58 -3.60 1.62
N THR A 48 -4.27 -2.48 1.40
CA THR A 48 -3.81 -1.40 0.52
C THR A 48 -2.73 -0.53 1.15
N ALA A 49 -2.66 -0.45 2.48
CA ALA A 49 -1.64 0.32 3.21
C ALA A 49 -0.41 -0.54 3.59
N LEU A 50 -0.44 -1.84 3.26
CA LEU A 50 0.59 -2.80 3.62
C LEU A 50 1.96 -2.45 3.00
N PRO A 51 2.07 -2.12 1.70
CA PRO A 51 3.35 -1.72 1.10
C PRO A 51 3.96 -0.49 1.80
N GLU A 52 3.14 0.54 2.01
CA GLU A 52 3.54 1.83 2.55
C GLU A 52 3.98 1.70 4.01
N THR A 53 3.44 0.72 4.73
CA THR A 53 3.84 0.43 6.13
C THR A 53 5.08 -0.46 6.17
N LEU A 54 5.22 -1.41 5.25
CA LEU A 54 6.35 -2.34 5.22
C LEU A 54 7.66 -1.66 4.81
N ILE A 55 7.65 -0.76 3.82
CA ILE A 55 8.84 -0.04 3.34
C ILE A 55 9.60 0.69 4.47
N PRO A 56 8.96 1.52 5.31
CA PRO A 56 9.66 2.16 6.43
C PRO A 56 10.12 1.15 7.49
N ILE A 57 9.38 0.07 7.73
CA ILE A 57 9.80 -1.01 8.65
C ILE A 57 11.11 -1.64 8.17
N ILE A 58 11.21 -2.04 6.90
CA ILE A 58 12.44 -2.63 6.34
C ILE A 58 13.58 -1.61 6.28
N ALA A 59 13.28 -0.36 5.93
CA ALA A 59 14.26 0.71 5.82
C ALA A 59 14.92 1.05 7.17
N ILE A 60 14.12 1.19 8.22
CA ILE A 60 14.57 1.64 9.54
C ILE A 60 15.13 0.47 10.35
N ILE A 61 14.44 -0.68 10.38
CA ILE A 61 14.80 -1.78 11.29
C ILE A 61 15.88 -2.67 10.68
N PHE A 62 15.83 -2.95 9.37
CA PHE A 62 16.67 -3.99 8.75
C PHE A 62 17.88 -3.47 7.98
N SER A 63 17.85 -2.24 7.45
CA SER A 63 18.99 -1.67 6.69
C SER A 63 19.89 -0.77 7.54
N ASN A 64 19.30 0.03 8.45
CA ASN A 64 20.00 0.96 9.36
C ASN A 64 20.98 1.96 8.68
N ASN A 65 20.90 2.11 7.35
CA ASN A 65 21.72 3.02 6.56
C ASN A 65 21.01 4.37 6.38
N THR A 66 21.76 5.48 6.34
CA THR A 66 21.20 6.84 6.22
C THR A 66 20.33 7.01 4.97
N GLU A 67 20.77 6.47 3.83
CA GLU A 67 20.00 6.47 2.57
C GLU A 67 18.67 5.71 2.70
N SER A 68 18.68 4.54 3.35
CA SER A 68 17.46 3.75 3.54
C SER A 68 16.47 4.45 4.46
N ILE A 69 16.95 5.11 5.53
CA ILE A 69 16.10 5.88 6.42
C ILE A 69 15.39 7.01 5.66
N GLN A 70 16.07 7.69 4.74
CA GLN A 70 15.44 8.72 3.89
C GLN A 70 14.31 8.14 3.02
N VAL A 71 14.51 6.94 2.45
CA VAL A 71 13.46 6.22 1.72
C VAL A 71 12.27 5.90 2.63
N GLY A 72 12.52 5.46 3.86
CA GLY A 72 11.48 5.21 4.85
C GLY A 72 10.68 6.46 5.22
N ILE A 73 11.35 7.59 5.46
CA ILE A 73 10.70 8.88 5.71
C ILE A 73 9.86 9.30 4.50
N GLY A 74 10.40 9.12 3.29
CA GLY A 74 9.69 9.38 2.04
C GLY A 74 8.43 8.54 1.88
N ALA A 75 8.46 7.26 2.25
CA ALA A 75 7.30 6.39 2.23
C ALA A 75 6.22 6.83 3.24
N ILE A 76 6.62 7.16 4.47
CA ILE A 76 5.70 7.62 5.53
C ILE A 76 5.01 8.94 5.15
N ALA A 77 5.79 9.91 4.69
CA ALA A 77 5.26 11.23 4.33
C ALA A 77 4.54 11.22 2.98
N GLY A 78 5.00 10.43 2.02
CA GLY A 78 4.47 10.39 0.66
C GLY A 78 3.03 9.89 0.59
N ALA A 79 2.68 8.88 1.38
CA ALA A 79 1.33 8.30 1.39
C ALA A 79 0.21 9.34 1.68
N PRO A 80 0.24 10.10 2.80
CA PRO A 80 -0.77 11.14 3.07
C PRO A 80 -0.71 12.30 2.07
N PHE A 81 0.45 12.63 1.50
CA PHE A 81 0.54 13.65 0.46
C PHE A 81 -0.16 13.22 -0.83
N ILE A 82 0.04 11.98 -1.29
CA ILE A 82 -0.64 11.47 -2.48
C ILE A 82 -2.16 11.40 -2.25
N LEU A 83 -2.59 10.94 -1.06
CA LEU A 83 -4.01 10.91 -0.70
C LEU A 83 -4.66 12.29 -0.73
N SER A 84 -4.04 13.26 -0.04
CA SER A 84 -4.59 14.61 0.10
C SER A 84 -4.58 15.42 -1.20
N THR A 85 -3.58 15.23 -2.05
CA THR A 85 -3.42 16.03 -3.27
C THR A 85 -4.04 15.39 -4.50
N LEU A 86 -3.81 14.10 -4.73
CA LEU A 86 -4.20 13.42 -5.95
C LEU A 86 -5.48 12.59 -5.75
N ALA A 87 -5.50 11.71 -4.73
CA ALA A 87 -6.60 10.77 -4.58
C ALA A 87 -7.94 11.46 -4.27
N PHE A 88 -7.94 12.43 -3.34
CA PHE A 88 -9.15 13.21 -3.04
C PHE A 88 -9.54 14.15 -4.18
N PHE A 89 -8.57 14.70 -4.91
CA PHE A 89 -8.87 15.49 -6.10
C PHE A 89 -9.59 14.66 -7.17
N VAL A 90 -9.05 13.49 -7.52
CA VAL A 90 -9.66 12.57 -8.50
C VAL A 90 -11.02 12.09 -8.02
N SER A 91 -11.15 11.71 -6.74
CA SER A 91 -12.43 11.29 -6.16
C SER A 91 -13.48 12.41 -6.21
N GLY A 92 -13.08 13.66 -5.95
CA GLY A 92 -13.96 14.82 -6.04
C GLY A 92 -14.42 15.10 -7.48
N VAL A 93 -13.53 14.99 -8.45
CA VAL A 93 -13.87 15.12 -9.88
C VAL A 93 -14.82 14.01 -10.34
N ALA A 94 -14.65 12.79 -9.83
CA ALA A 94 -15.49 11.63 -10.22
C ALA A 94 -16.95 11.71 -9.74
N VAL A 95 -17.26 12.58 -8.77
CA VAL A 95 -18.62 12.76 -8.22
C VAL A 95 -19.43 13.78 -9.02
N VAL A 96 -18.79 14.64 -9.82
CA VAL A 96 -19.43 15.67 -10.66
C VAL A 96 -19.68 15.12 -12.05
#